data_AF-A0A7J3I194-F1
#
_entry.id   AF-A0A7J3I194-F1
#
_cell.length_a   1.000
_cell.length_b   1.000
_cell.length_c   1.000
_cell.angle_alpha   90.00
_cell.angle_beta   90.00
_cell.angle_gamma   90.00
#
_symmetry.space_group_name_H-M   'P 1'
#
loop_
_entity.id
_entity.type
_entity.pdbx_description
1 polymer ?
#
loop_
_entity_poly.entity_id
_entity_poly.type
_entity_poly.pdbx_seq_one_letter_code
_entity_poly.pdbx_strand_id
1 'polypeptide(L)'
;MKRIIVGISGATGAIYGIRLLESLRDLGVETHLVITDPAKKTIAYETNRTIEQVISLATHYYEIDHVGAPIASGTFPVDGMVVIPCSIKSLSAIVSSFNVNLLIRAADVTLK
;
A
#
# COMPACT_ATOMS: atom_id res chain seq x y z
N MET A 1 0.08 16.47 -11.11
CA MET A 1 -0.85 15.43 -10.64
C MET A 1 -0.26 14.85 -9.37
N LYS A 2 -1.04 14.69 -8.30
CA LYS A 2 -0.51 14.16 -7.03
C LYS A 2 -0.28 12.64 -7.13
N ARG A 3 0.77 12.13 -6.50
CA ARG A 3 1.14 10.71 -6.40
C ARG A 3 1.17 10.25 -4.95
N ILE A 4 0.39 9.24 -4.62
CA ILE A 4 0.33 8.68 -3.26
C ILE A 4 0.59 7.18 -3.28
N ILE A 5 1.46 6.71 -2.39
CA ILE A 5 1.65 5.28 -2.14
C ILE A 5 0.60 4.83 -1.14
N VAL A 6 -0.12 3.75 -1.47
CA VAL A 6 -1.12 3.14 -0.58
C VAL A 6 -0.66 1.72 -0.23
N GLY A 7 -0.33 1.49 1.03
CA GLY A 7 -0.06 0.16 1.57
C GLY A 7 -1.28 -0.40 2.27
N ILE A 8 -1.70 -1.61 1.96
CA ILE A 8 -2.73 -2.34 2.72
C ILE A 8 -2.04 -3.52 3.41
N SER A 9 -2.06 -3.54 4.75
CA SER A 9 -1.43 -4.61 5.54
C SER A 9 -2.44 -5.42 6.35
N GLY A 10 -2.03 -6.59 6.86
CA GLY A 10 -2.92 -7.55 7.53
C GLY A 10 -3.33 -7.14 8.94
N ALA A 11 -4.11 -6.07 9.03
CA ALA A 11 -4.83 -5.66 10.22
C ALA A 11 -6.32 -5.55 9.87
N THR A 12 -7.18 -5.54 10.89
CA THR A 12 -8.62 -5.37 10.68
C THR A 12 -8.96 -3.99 10.10
N GLY A 13 -10.06 -3.90 9.37
CA GLY A 13 -10.51 -2.68 8.72
C GLY A 13 -9.99 -2.55 7.29
N ALA A 14 -9.89 -3.66 6.55
CA ALA A 14 -9.47 -3.64 5.15
C ALA A 14 -10.32 -2.70 4.29
N ILE A 15 -11.60 -2.51 4.67
CA ILE A 15 -12.52 -1.57 4.01
C ILE A 15 -12.00 -0.13 3.98
N TYR A 16 -11.22 0.33 4.97
CA TYR A 16 -10.71 1.69 5.00
C TYR A 16 -9.67 1.94 3.88
N GLY A 17 -8.79 0.97 3.62
CA GLY A 17 -7.86 1.05 2.50
C GLY A 17 -8.57 1.04 1.15
N ILE A 18 -9.62 0.22 1.02
CA ILE A 18 -10.45 0.16 -0.19
C ILE A 18 -11.17 1.50 -0.43
N ARG A 19 -11.82 2.07 0.60
CA ARG A 19 -12.51 3.36 0.50
C ARG A 19 -11.56 4.52 0.21
N LEU A 20 -10.34 4.47 0.75
CA LEU A 20 -9.31 5.44 0.43
C LEU A 20 -8.95 5.37 -1.06
N LEU A 21 -8.72 4.18 -1.62
CA LEU A 21 -8.44 4.01 -3.05
C LEU A 21 -9.58 4.55 -3.93
N GLU A 22 -10.84 4.22 -3.58
CA GLU A 22 -12.02 4.77 -4.29
C GLU A 22 -12.00 6.30 -4.29
N SER A 23 -11.77 6.92 -3.12
CA SER A 23 -11.75 8.39 -2.98
C SER A 23 -10.58 9.04 -3.72
N LEU A 24 -9.38 8.45 -3.68
CA LEU A 24 -8.20 8.96 -4.37
C LEU A 24 -8.37 8.90 -5.89
N ARG A 25 -8.99 7.82 -6.40
CA ARG A 25 -9.32 7.69 -7.81
C ARG A 25 -10.31 8.77 -8.26
N ASP A 26 -11.37 9.01 -7.49
CA ASP A 26 -12.38 10.04 -7.81
C ASP A 26 -11.78 11.46 -7.79
N LEU A 27 -10.73 11.68 -7.00
CA LEU A 27 -9.95 12.92 -6.95
C LEU A 27 -8.87 13.02 -8.05
N GLY A 28 -8.71 12.01 -8.90
CA GLY A 28 -7.68 11.98 -9.94
C GLY A 28 -6.25 11.94 -9.38
N VAL A 29 -6.05 11.31 -8.22
CA VAL A 29 -4.72 11.07 -7.64
C VAL A 29 -4.13 9.80 -8.23
N GLU A 30 -2.87 9.86 -8.68
CA GLU A 30 -2.13 8.68 -9.14
C GLU A 30 -1.72 7.84 -7.92
N THR A 31 -2.20 6.60 -7.83
CA THR A 31 -1.95 5.75 -6.66
C THR A 31 -1.03 4.58 -6.99
N HIS A 32 -0.06 4.33 -6.11
CA HIS A 32 0.84 3.19 -6.16
C HIS A 32 0.52 2.22 -5.01
N LEU A 33 -0.17 1.12 -5.32
CA LEU A 33 -0.70 0.18 -4.36
C LEU A 33 0.28 -0.98 -4.08
N VAL A 34 0.43 -1.31 -2.81
CA VAL A 34 1.06 -2.56 -2.35
C VAL A 34 0.15 -3.23 -1.33
N ILE A 35 -0.11 -4.53 -1.49
CA ILE A 35 -0.94 -5.32 -0.58
C ILE A 35 -0.11 -6.46 -0.01
N THR A 36 -0.06 -6.60 1.31
CA THR A 36 0.63 -7.74 1.93
C THR A 36 -0.18 -9.04 1.83
N ASP A 37 0.48 -10.21 1.85
CA ASP A 37 -0.26 -11.48 1.78
C ASP A 37 -1.27 -11.67 2.91
N PRO A 38 -0.97 -11.27 4.17
CA PRO A 38 -1.99 -11.23 5.22
C PRO A 38 -3.16 -10.28 4.90
N ALA A 39 -2.92 -9.12 4.29
CA ALA A 39 -3.99 -8.21 3.86
C ALA A 39 -4.89 -8.82 2.78
N LYS A 40 -4.32 -9.55 1.80
CA LYS A 40 -5.11 -10.25 0.78
C LYS A 40 -6.13 -11.18 1.43
N LYS A 41 -5.73 -11.89 2.50
CA LYS A 41 -6.65 -12.73 3.30
C LYS A 41 -7.69 -11.89 4.06
N THR A 42 -7.27 -10.82 4.73
CA THR A 42 -8.19 -9.95 5.49
C THR A 42 -9.25 -9.32 4.59
N ILE A 43 -8.90 -8.87 3.39
CA ILE A 43 -9.86 -8.34 2.40
C ILE A 43 -10.94 -9.39 2.11
N ALA A 44 -10.55 -10.64 1.87
CA ALA A 44 -11.48 -11.73 1.59
C ALA A 44 -12.34 -12.12 2.80
N TYR A 45 -11.82 -11.96 4.03
CA TYR A 45 -12.57 -12.27 5.26
C TYR A 45 -13.55 -11.16 5.67
N GLU A 46 -13.18 -9.89 5.48
CA GLU A 46 -13.93 -8.75 6.02
C GLU A 46 -14.83 -8.07 4.98
N THR A 47 -14.66 -8.38 3.69
CA THR A 47 -15.33 -7.66 2.61
C THR A 47 -15.81 -8.59 1.50
N ASN A 48 -16.76 -8.11 0.69
CA ASN A 48 -17.23 -8.79 -0.52
C ASN A 48 -16.40 -8.42 -1.77
N ARG A 49 -15.15 -7.98 -1.59
CA ARG A 49 -14.26 -7.57 -2.70
C ARG A 49 -13.28 -8.66 -3.04
N THR A 50 -13.06 -8.91 -4.33
CA THR A 50 -11.92 -9.72 -4.78
C THR A 50 -10.64 -8.89 -4.78
N ILE A 51 -9.48 -9.54 -4.80
CA ILE A 51 -8.19 -8.84 -4.84
C ILE A 51 -8.05 -8.06 -6.15
N GLU A 52 -8.50 -8.61 -7.26
CA GLU A 52 -8.49 -7.98 -8.58
C GLU A 52 -9.35 -6.71 -8.58
N GLN A 53 -10.52 -6.75 -7.94
CA GLN A 53 -11.36 -5.57 -7.76
C GLN A 53 -10.62 -4.48 -6.99
N VAL A 54 -9.96 -4.81 -5.88
CA VAL A 54 -9.18 -3.82 -5.12
C VAL A 54 -8.01 -3.27 -5.93
N ILE A 55 -7.28 -4.13 -6.64
CA ILE A 55 -6.16 -3.73 -7.52
C ILE A 55 -6.65 -2.75 -8.60
N SER A 56 -7.81 -3.01 -9.21
CA SER A 56 -8.37 -2.14 -10.25
C SER A 56 -8.77 -0.74 -9.77
N LEU A 57 -8.82 -0.51 -8.46
CA LEU A 57 -9.05 0.84 -7.91
C LEU A 57 -7.80 1.72 -8.00
N ALA A 58 -6.61 1.12 -8.10
CA ALA A 58 -5.34 1.83 -8.11
C ALA A 58 -4.80 2.06 -9.53
N THR A 59 -4.05 3.14 -9.72
CA THR A 59 -3.34 3.42 -10.98
C THR A 59 -2.24 2.39 -11.27
N HIS A 60 -1.48 2.02 -10.23
CA HIS A 60 -0.44 1.01 -10.29
C HIS A 60 -0.53 0.07 -9.10
N TYR A 61 -0.23 -1.21 -9.34
CA TYR A 61 -0.10 -2.23 -8.31
C TYR A 61 1.25 -2.93 -8.43
N TYR A 62 1.88 -3.19 -7.29
CA TYR A 62 3.13 -3.93 -7.21
C TYR A 62 3.00 -5.09 -6.24
N GLU A 63 3.52 -6.25 -6.62
CA GLU A 63 3.69 -7.36 -5.70
C GLU A 63 4.66 -7.01 -4.58
N ILE A 64 4.43 -7.60 -3.41
CA ILE A 64 5.15 -7.29 -2.17
C ILE A 64 6.65 -7.57 -2.25
N ASP A 65 7.07 -8.49 -3.11
CA ASP A 65 8.45 -8.91 -3.34
C ASP A 65 9.14 -8.14 -4.48
N HIS A 66 8.42 -7.25 -5.18
CA HIS A 66 8.97 -6.51 -6.31
C HIS A 66 9.83 -5.31 -5.87
N VAL A 67 11.02 -5.61 -5.33
CA VAL A 67 11.99 -4.61 -4.86
C VAL A 67 12.49 -3.63 -5.93
N GLY A 68 12.31 -3.95 -7.22
CA GLY A 68 12.64 -3.09 -8.36
C GLY A 68 11.56 -2.05 -8.72
N ALA A 69 10.43 -2.00 -8.01
CA ALA A 69 9.36 -1.05 -8.30
C ALA A 69 9.82 0.41 -8.10
N PRO A 70 9.28 1.38 -8.88
CA PRO A 70 9.68 2.80 -8.77
C PRO A 70 9.61 3.36 -7.35
N ILE A 71 8.59 2.96 -6.59
CA ILE A 71 8.37 3.38 -5.20
C ILE A 71 9.44 2.90 -4.21
N ALA A 72 10.36 2.03 -4.63
CA ALA A 72 11.53 1.62 -3.84
C ALA A 72 12.73 2.58 -3.96
N SER A 73 12.62 3.60 -4.83
CA SER A 73 13.65 4.61 -5.07
C SER A 73 13.24 5.99 -4.58
N GLY A 74 14.13 6.67 -3.85
CA GLY A 74 13.91 8.06 -3.43
C GLY A 74 14.04 9.09 -4.55
N THR A 75 14.46 8.69 -5.76
CA THR A 75 14.44 9.55 -6.94
C THR A 75 13.07 9.54 -7.64
N PHE A 76 12.18 8.62 -7.27
CA PHE A 76 10.82 8.58 -7.79
C PHE A 76 9.93 9.54 -6.97
N PRO A 77 9.41 10.62 -7.56
CA PRO A 77 8.70 11.65 -6.79
C PRO A 77 7.32 11.15 -6.36
N VAL A 78 7.06 11.20 -5.07
CA VAL A 78 5.75 10.94 -4.45
C VAL A 78 5.40 12.04 -3.45
N ASP A 79 4.12 12.35 -3.31
CA ASP A 79 3.63 13.36 -2.36
C ASP A 79 3.41 12.80 -0.94
N GLY A 80 3.48 11.48 -0.79
CA GLY A 80 3.39 10.81 0.49
C GLY A 80 3.01 9.34 0.39
N MET A 81 3.01 8.68 1.55
CA MET A 81 2.62 7.30 1.72
C MET A 81 1.64 7.15 2.88
N VAL A 82 0.67 6.25 2.71
CA VAL A 82 -0.28 5.87 3.75
C VAL A 82 -0.37 4.35 3.81
N VAL A 83 -0.28 3.78 5.02
CA VAL A 83 -0.51 2.36 5.26
C VAL A 83 -1.83 2.22 6.01
N ILE A 84 -2.85 1.65 5.37
CA ILE A 84 -4.20 1.57 5.91
C ILE A 84 -4.94 0.28 5.48
N PRO A 85 -5.32 -0.59 6.43
CA PRO A 85 -4.90 -0.58 7.82
C PRO A 85 -3.40 -0.96 7.96
N CYS A 86 -2.78 -0.51 9.06
CA CYS A 86 -1.39 -0.82 9.41
C CYS A 86 -1.32 -1.84 10.56
N SER A 87 -0.83 -3.04 10.27
CA SER A 87 -0.60 -4.08 11.27
C SER A 87 0.61 -3.75 12.13
N ILE A 88 0.61 -4.21 13.38
CA ILE A 88 1.77 -4.06 14.27
C ILE A 88 3.03 -4.68 13.64
N LYS A 89 2.91 -5.79 12.90
CA LYS A 89 4.05 -6.39 12.18
C LYS A 89 4.65 -5.42 11.15
N SER A 90 3.81 -4.80 10.33
CA SER A 90 4.25 -3.80 9.33
C SER A 90 4.83 -2.56 10.01
N LEU A 91 4.15 -2.03 11.02
CA LEU A 91 4.61 -0.86 11.78
C LEU A 91 5.97 -1.10 12.43
N SER A 92 6.14 -2.20 13.17
CA SER A 92 7.41 -2.55 13.80
C SER A 92 8.55 -2.70 12.79
N ALA A 93 8.26 -3.28 11.63
CA ALA A 93 9.25 -3.43 10.57
C ALA A 93 9.64 -2.08 9.94
N ILE A 94 8.70 -1.14 9.79
CA ILE A 94 8.99 0.24 9.35
C ILE A 94 9.85 0.97 10.39
N VAL A 95 9.45 0.93 11.66
CA VAL A 95 10.19 1.60 12.76
C VAL A 95 11.63 1.09 12.89
N SER A 96 11.86 -0.20 12.61
CA SER A 96 13.19 -0.81 12.66
C SER A 96 13.94 -0.79 11.33
N SER A 97 13.37 -0.19 10.28
CA SER A 97 13.88 -0.25 8.89
C SER A 97 14.26 -1.68 8.47
N PHE A 98 13.46 -2.66 8.90
CA PHE A 98 13.70 -4.07 8.60
C PHE A 98 13.20 -4.38 7.19
N ASN A 99 14.01 -3.98 6.20
CA ASN A 99 13.66 -3.84 4.80
C ASN A 99 13.51 -5.19 4.06
N VAL A 100 12.50 -5.98 4.45
CA VAL A 100 12.27 -7.35 3.95
C VAL A 100 11.23 -7.42 2.82
N ASN A 101 10.58 -6.30 2.48
CA ASN A 101 9.62 -6.24 1.38
C ASN A 101 9.41 -4.81 0.87
N LEU A 102 8.70 -4.69 -0.26
CA LEU A 102 8.44 -3.43 -0.94
C LEU A 102 7.66 -2.42 -0.09
N LEU A 103 6.69 -2.85 0.71
CA LEU A 103 5.90 -1.94 1.56
C LEU A 103 6.80 -1.24 2.58
N ILE A 104 7.69 -1.99 3.23
CA ILE A 104 8.63 -1.42 4.21
C ILE A 104 9.66 -0.55 3.50
N ARG A 105 10.17 -1.00 2.34
CA ARG A 105 11.10 -0.21 1.53
C ARG A 105 10.53 1.14 1.12
N ALA A 106 9.30 1.15 0.62
CA ALA A 106 8.61 2.37 0.21
C ALA A 106 8.41 3.33 1.39
N ALA A 107 8.13 2.79 2.59
CA ALA A 107 8.02 3.59 3.81
C ALA A 107 9.37 4.20 4.22
N ASP A 108 10.44 3.41 4.26
CA ASP A 108 11.81 3.90 4.53
C ASP A 108 12.22 5.02 3.55
N VAL A 109 11.89 4.83 2.26
CA VAL A 109 12.17 5.82 1.22
C VAL A 109 11.35 7.09 1.39
N THR A 110 10.11 6.98 1.84
CA THR A 110 9.23 8.14 2.08
C THR A 110 9.66 8.94 3.32
N LEU A 111 10.26 8.30 4.32
CA LEU A 111 10.69 8.93 5.56
C LEU A 111 12.02 9.69 5.46
N LYS A 112 12.90 9.32 4.52
CA LYS A 112 14.25 9.87 4.37
C LYS A 112 14.30 11.04 3.36
#